data_AF-A0AAV7PAB9-F1
#
_entry.id   AF-A0AAV7PAB9-F1
#
_cell.length_a   1.000
_cell.length_b   1.000
_cell.length_c   1.000
_cell.angle_alpha   90.00
_cell.angle_beta   90.00
_cell.angle_gamma   90.00
#
_symmetry.space_group_name_H-M   'P 1'
#
loop_
_entity.id
_entity.type
_entity.pdbx_description
1 polymer ?
#
loop_
_entity_poly.entity_id
_entity_poly.type
_entity_poly.pdbx_seq_one_letter_code
_entity_poly.pdbx_strand_id
1 'polypeptide(L)'
;MARQGSFQPYDLAVAEDCIRQGHGAPSWDYPYMQECLAMWETYAEDKPTEVMRINMPDPGLRRNLITLPEQEMGAPTGHTGRAASCMAHKARQDWLKKTQLQQAKTVRVQSMVEQQDYYRREWQLIRGVPIVWAFAQNWERIDNFQARCDDIVIATYPKAGTTWMSEIVDMILHAGNDEQCGRDFIYNKVPMLEFWAPNVLAPGTKTLEETPSPRVIKTHLPVSLLPKSFWEKKSKVVYVARNAKDLAVSYYHFDRMNQLHPEPGTWAEYLEKYVAGKVGYGSWYDHVNSWWEKTKDHPVLYIFYEDMKEDPKREIRKVAQFLGKDLGENVLENIVNKTSFEVMKDNPRTNYVTNTAPFFQTDISPFMRKGVAGDWKNHFTVAQNERFDEDYGRKMAGSPLCFRTEDHQPERMIHKPFRATQQPVTQNLKPSGFKDLLLVLNVRRKREVHQVYVPRPQGQTSVGH
;
A
#
# COMPACT_ATOMS: atom_id res chain seq x y z
N MET A 1 71.00 29.06 -9.60
CA MET A 1 71.82 28.00 -8.98
C MET A 1 70.93 27.20 -8.06
N ALA A 2 70.89 25.88 -8.24
CA ALA A 2 70.05 24.96 -7.49
C ALA A 2 70.38 24.93 -5.98
N ARG A 3 69.36 24.69 -5.15
CA ARG A 3 69.39 23.59 -4.17
C ARG A 3 68.02 22.93 -4.08
N GLN A 4 67.97 21.72 -4.61
CA GLN A 4 67.07 20.66 -4.15
C GLN A 4 67.35 20.40 -2.66
N GLY A 5 66.31 20.29 -1.86
CA GLY A 5 66.34 19.73 -0.52
C GLY A 5 65.03 18.97 -0.32
N SER A 6 65.11 17.64 -0.34
CA SER A 6 64.00 16.74 -0.06
C SER A 6 63.50 16.92 1.38
N PHE A 7 62.21 17.21 1.58
CA PHE A 7 61.58 17.14 2.90
C PHE A 7 61.29 15.67 3.25
N GLN A 8 61.63 15.27 4.48
CA GLN A 8 61.56 13.89 4.99
C GLN A 8 60.35 13.77 5.94
N PRO A 9 59.87 12.55 6.25
CA PRO A 9 58.70 12.29 7.13
C PRO A 9 58.81 12.84 8.57
N TYR A 10 59.97 13.39 8.95
CA TYR A 10 60.25 13.96 10.27
C TYR A 10 59.49 15.28 10.51
N ASP A 11 59.14 16.03 9.45
CA ASP A 11 58.56 17.37 9.57
C ASP A 11 57.08 17.37 10.02
N LEU A 12 56.35 16.27 9.80
CA LEU A 12 54.96 16.09 10.27
C LEU A 12 54.88 15.77 11.77
N ALA A 13 55.85 15.01 12.30
CA ALA A 13 55.89 14.68 13.72
C ALA A 13 56.25 15.91 14.58
N VAL A 14 57.11 16.80 14.06
CA VAL A 14 57.47 18.06 14.72
C VAL A 14 56.28 19.03 14.75
N ALA A 15 55.45 19.06 13.69
CA ALA A 15 54.24 19.88 13.65
C ALA A 15 53.16 19.39 14.64
N GLU A 16 52.97 18.08 14.75
CA GLU A 16 52.06 17.49 15.75
C GLU A 16 52.52 17.75 17.19
N ASP A 17 53.82 17.63 17.48
CA ASP A 17 54.35 17.81 18.84
C ASP A 17 54.33 19.30 19.28
N CYS A 18 54.55 20.24 18.36
CA CYS A 18 54.43 21.68 18.63
C CYS A 18 52.98 22.09 18.98
N ILE A 19 51.99 21.52 18.29
CA ILE A 19 50.57 21.78 18.56
C ILE A 19 50.14 21.13 19.87
N ARG A 20 50.67 19.94 20.20
CA ARG A 20 50.32 19.19 21.41
C ARG A 20 50.88 19.80 22.70
N GLN A 21 52.03 20.46 22.65
CA GLN A 21 52.71 21.04 23.81
C GLN A 21 52.37 22.53 24.07
N GLY A 22 51.56 23.18 23.23
CA GLY A 22 51.09 24.55 23.46
C GLY A 22 52.17 25.63 23.36
N HIS A 23 53.31 25.33 22.73
CA HIS A 23 54.32 26.33 22.43
C HIS A 23 53.96 27.09 21.14
N GLY A 24 54.03 28.43 21.18
CA GLY A 24 53.83 29.26 20.00
C GLY A 24 54.88 28.92 18.93
N ALA A 25 54.42 28.66 17.70
CA ALA A 25 55.30 28.31 16.59
C ALA A 25 56.36 29.41 16.34
N PRO A 26 57.64 29.08 16.09
CA PRO A 26 58.60 30.05 15.59
C PRO A 26 58.11 30.60 14.24
N SER A 27 58.54 31.78 13.83
CA SER A 27 58.01 32.50 12.65
C SER A 27 58.08 31.67 11.35
N TRP A 28 57.02 30.92 11.03
CA TRP A 28 56.81 30.34 9.72
C TRP A 28 56.17 31.40 8.82
N ASP A 29 56.75 31.61 7.64
CA ASP A 29 56.22 32.58 6.68
C ASP A 29 54.84 32.13 6.17
N TYR A 30 53.94 33.09 5.95
CA TYR A 30 52.53 32.88 5.61
C TYR A 30 52.28 31.89 4.44
N PRO A 31 53.14 31.80 3.41
CA PRO A 31 53.00 30.81 2.34
C PRO A 31 53.08 29.35 2.82
N TYR A 32 53.92 29.06 3.81
CA TYR A 32 54.14 27.69 4.31
C TYR A 32 52.92 27.15 5.07
N MET A 33 52.24 28.02 5.82
CA MET A 33 51.00 27.70 6.52
C MET A 33 49.84 27.40 5.55
N GLN A 34 49.77 28.11 4.43
CA GLN A 34 48.76 27.88 3.39
C GLN A 34 48.98 26.55 2.66
N GLU A 35 50.24 26.17 2.41
CA GLU A 35 50.56 24.87 1.81
C GLU A 35 50.24 23.69 2.75
N CYS A 36 50.49 23.83 4.06
CA CYS A 36 50.11 22.81 5.04
C CYS A 36 48.58 22.64 5.16
N LEU A 37 47.82 23.74 5.09
CA LEU A 37 46.34 23.71 5.08
C LEU A 37 45.79 23.07 3.80
N ALA A 38 46.37 23.40 2.63
CA ALA A 38 45.98 22.78 1.36
C ALA A 38 46.29 21.27 1.33
N MET A 39 47.40 20.83 1.93
CA MET A 39 47.71 19.40 2.09
C MET A 39 46.71 18.69 3.01
N TRP A 40 46.27 19.32 4.10
CA TRP A 40 45.25 18.75 4.99
C TRP A 40 43.89 18.63 4.31
N GLU A 41 43.47 19.63 3.53
CA GLU A 41 42.22 19.60 2.76
C GLU A 41 42.24 18.50 1.69
N THR A 42 43.38 18.30 1.02
CA THR A 42 43.56 17.24 0.01
C THR A 42 43.62 15.83 0.65
N TYR A 43 44.26 15.69 1.82
CA TYR A 43 44.35 14.42 2.55
C TYR A 43 42.98 13.94 3.09
N ALA A 44 42.08 14.88 3.41
CA ALA A 44 40.74 14.58 3.92
C ALA A 44 39.72 14.19 2.82
N GLU A 45 39.97 14.55 1.56
CA GLU A 45 39.05 14.25 0.45
C GLU A 45 39.19 12.81 -0.10
N ASP A 46 40.35 12.16 0.09
CA ASP A 46 40.73 10.96 -0.66
C ASP A 46 40.66 9.63 0.11
N LYS A 47 39.95 9.57 1.25
CA LYS A 47 39.74 8.33 2.02
C LYS A 47 38.25 7.96 2.12
N PRO A 48 37.84 6.75 1.69
CA PRO A 48 36.50 6.25 1.92
C PRO A 48 36.24 6.04 3.41
N THR A 49 34.97 6.19 3.76
CA THR A 49 34.40 6.20 5.10
C THR A 49 34.55 4.84 5.78
N GLU A 50 35.69 4.57 6.42
CA GLU A 50 35.80 3.49 7.40
C GLU A 50 36.95 3.73 8.38
N VAL A 51 36.62 3.63 9.68
CA VAL A 51 37.53 3.59 10.84
C VAL A 51 38.17 4.91 11.30
N MET A 52 37.41 5.69 12.08
CA MET A 52 37.93 6.31 13.31
C MET A 52 37.06 5.87 14.49
N ARG A 53 37.18 4.60 14.88
CA ARG A 53 36.97 4.22 16.28
C ARG A 53 38.21 4.68 17.05
N ILE A 54 38.23 5.92 17.51
CA ILE A 54 39.15 6.31 18.58
C ILE A 54 38.46 5.91 19.88
N ASN A 55 38.88 4.77 20.43
CA ASN A 55 38.69 4.43 21.83
C ASN A 55 39.35 5.54 22.68
N MET A 56 38.54 6.40 23.30
CA MET A 56 38.98 7.27 24.40
C MET A 56 38.69 6.52 25.71
N PRO A 57 39.71 6.09 26.48
CA PRO A 57 39.50 5.46 27.77
C PRO A 57 39.46 6.52 28.87
N ASP A 58 38.35 7.26 29.01
CA ASP A 58 38.09 8.03 30.24
C ASP A 58 36.58 8.40 30.38
N PRO A 59 35.87 7.95 31.44
CA PRO A 59 34.48 8.30 31.69
C PRO A 59 34.24 9.74 32.20
N GLY A 60 35.26 10.61 32.28
CA GLY A 60 35.15 11.96 32.86
C GLY A 60 34.67 13.09 31.93
N LEU A 61 34.66 12.93 30.60
CA LEU A 61 34.49 14.02 29.63
C LEU A 61 33.10 14.10 28.97
N ARG A 62 32.02 13.78 29.71
CA ARG A 62 30.62 13.91 29.25
C ARG A 62 29.86 15.14 29.75
N ARG A 63 30.53 16.12 30.36
CA ARG A 63 29.92 17.42 30.67
C ARG A 63 30.85 18.53 30.21
N ASN A 64 30.25 19.57 29.64
CA ASN A 64 30.85 20.84 29.22
C ASN A 64 31.27 20.93 27.73
N LEU A 65 30.28 20.85 26.84
CA LEU A 65 30.33 21.53 25.54
C LEU A 65 29.14 22.50 25.40
N ILE A 66 28.83 23.20 26.50
CA ILE A 66 28.08 24.44 26.52
C ILE A 66 28.79 25.30 27.57
N THR A 67 29.19 26.51 27.19
CA THR A 67 29.97 27.50 27.95
C THR A 67 31.48 27.25 28.12
N LEU A 68 32.28 28.05 27.41
CA LEU A 68 33.51 28.65 27.96
C LEU A 68 33.41 30.18 27.81
N PRO A 69 33.91 30.96 28.78
CA PRO A 69 33.61 32.38 28.95
C PRO A 69 34.51 33.28 28.10
N GLU A 70 33.98 34.44 27.69
CA GLU A 70 34.80 35.58 27.27
C GLU A 70 35.64 36.08 28.46
N GLN A 71 36.85 35.58 28.62
CA GLN A 71 37.92 36.26 29.33
C GLN A 71 39.24 35.55 29.02
N GLU A 72 40.27 36.35 28.71
CA GLU A 72 41.62 35.96 28.30
C GLU A 72 41.87 35.77 26.79
N MET A 73 41.64 36.83 26.01
CA MET A 73 42.57 37.19 24.94
C MET A 73 42.67 38.72 24.86
N GLY A 74 43.86 39.26 25.18
CA GLY A 74 44.16 40.67 25.03
C GLY A 74 43.87 41.17 23.62
N ALA A 75 43.33 42.38 23.52
CA ALA A 75 42.93 42.99 22.26
C ALA A 75 44.10 43.01 21.25
N PRO A 76 43.93 42.51 20.01
CA PRO A 76 44.95 42.69 18.99
C PRO A 76 44.87 44.12 18.45
N THR A 77 45.80 44.97 18.88
CA THR A 77 46.02 46.30 18.32
C THR A 77 46.72 46.17 16.96
N GLY A 78 45.94 46.17 15.88
CA GLY A 78 46.47 46.25 14.51
C GLY A 78 45.47 45.81 13.44
N HIS A 79 45.52 46.41 12.25
CA HIS A 79 44.64 46.09 11.12
C HIS A 79 44.70 44.62 10.66
N THR A 80 45.78 43.89 11.00
CA THR A 80 45.94 42.45 10.72
C THR A 80 45.14 41.54 11.66
N GLY A 81 44.89 41.97 12.91
CA GLY A 81 44.13 41.17 13.90
C GLY A 81 42.63 41.06 13.61
N ARG A 82 42.04 42.08 12.96
CA ARG A 82 40.63 42.05 12.53
C ARG A 82 40.40 41.07 11.37
N ALA A 83 41.36 40.96 10.44
CA ALA A 83 41.28 40.01 9.33
C ALA A 83 41.39 38.56 9.82
N ALA A 84 42.32 38.27 10.74
CA ALA A 84 42.47 36.95 11.35
C ALA A 84 41.22 36.52 12.15
N SER A 85 40.64 37.43 12.93
CA SER A 85 39.39 37.20 13.67
C SER A 85 38.20 36.93 12.73
N CYS A 86 38.10 37.68 11.61
CA CYS A 86 37.04 37.49 10.63
C CYS A 86 37.19 36.16 9.85
N MET A 87 38.42 35.78 9.49
CA MET A 87 38.70 34.49 8.83
C MET A 87 38.43 33.30 9.78
N ALA A 88 38.83 33.40 11.06
CA ALA A 88 38.53 32.39 12.07
C ALA A 88 37.01 32.26 12.33
N HIS A 89 36.28 33.38 12.34
CA HIS A 89 34.82 33.38 12.45
C HIS A 89 34.19 32.67 11.24
N LYS A 90 34.63 33.01 10.01
CA LYS A 90 34.12 32.38 8.79
C LYS A 90 34.41 30.88 8.74
N ALA A 91 35.64 30.47 9.06
CA ALA A 91 36.03 29.06 9.14
C ALA A 91 35.20 28.28 10.19
N ARG A 92 34.91 28.89 11.34
CA ARG A 92 34.02 28.31 12.36
C ARG A 92 32.59 28.16 11.85
N GLN A 93 32.04 29.15 11.16
CA GLN A 93 30.70 29.08 10.57
C GLN A 93 30.62 28.01 9.49
N ASP A 94 31.65 27.89 8.65
CA ASP A 94 31.72 26.89 7.59
C ASP A 94 31.88 25.48 8.17
N TRP A 95 32.67 25.31 9.23
CA TRP A 95 32.75 24.05 9.98
C TRP A 95 31.43 23.67 10.64
N LEU A 96 30.73 24.62 11.28
CA LEU A 96 29.41 24.37 11.87
C LEU A 96 28.39 23.95 10.82
N LYS A 97 28.38 24.60 9.64
CA LYS A 97 27.54 24.21 8.50
C LYS A 97 27.90 22.82 7.97
N LYS A 98 29.19 22.51 7.80
CA LYS A 98 29.64 21.19 7.36
C LYS A 98 29.26 20.11 8.37
N THR A 99 29.42 20.36 9.67
CA THR A 99 29.05 19.42 10.74
C THR A 99 27.54 19.24 10.83
N GLN A 100 26.74 20.29 10.70
CA GLN A 100 25.28 20.18 10.61
C GLN A 100 24.83 19.41 9.36
N LEU A 101 25.48 19.64 8.21
CA LEU A 101 25.21 18.91 6.98
C LEU A 101 25.61 17.44 7.09
N GLN A 102 26.73 17.14 7.75
CA GLN A 102 27.20 15.79 8.01
C GLN A 102 26.28 15.07 9.00
N GLN A 103 25.85 15.72 10.08
CA GLN A 103 24.85 15.20 11.00
C GLN A 103 23.51 14.95 10.29
N ALA A 104 23.06 15.87 9.43
CA ALA A 104 21.86 15.68 8.62
C ALA A 104 22.00 14.49 7.64
N LYS A 105 23.18 14.31 7.03
CA LYS A 105 23.49 13.15 6.19
C LYS A 105 23.50 11.85 6.99
N THR A 106 24.13 11.82 8.17
CA THR A 106 24.18 10.63 9.04
C THR A 106 22.78 10.26 9.55
N VAL A 107 21.98 11.23 9.99
CA VAL A 107 20.57 11.01 10.38
C VAL A 107 19.76 10.45 9.21
N ARG A 108 19.99 10.95 7.99
CA ARG A 108 19.34 10.44 6.77
C ARG A 108 19.76 9.01 6.41
N VAL A 109 21.03 8.65 6.59
CA VAL A 109 21.51 7.28 6.37
C VAL A 109 20.94 6.34 7.44
N GLN A 110 20.91 6.77 8.70
CA GLN A 110 20.39 5.98 9.81
C GLN A 110 18.87 5.77 9.69
N SER A 111 18.11 6.79 9.26
CA SER A 111 16.69 6.64 8.95
C SER A 111 16.43 5.74 7.74
N MET A 112 17.31 5.74 6.73
CA MET A 112 17.22 4.79 5.61
C MET A 112 17.51 3.34 6.03
N VAL A 113 18.44 3.13 6.98
CA VAL A 113 18.74 1.79 7.54
C VAL A 113 17.59 1.28 8.41
N GLU A 114 16.93 2.16 9.17
CA GLU A 114 15.71 1.81 9.94
C GLU A 114 14.47 1.57 9.04
N GLN A 115 14.40 2.20 7.85
CA GLN A 115 13.32 1.98 6.88
C GLN A 115 13.34 0.58 6.24
N GLN A 116 14.43 -0.18 6.36
CA GLN A 116 14.59 -1.49 5.70
C GLN A 116 14.11 -2.70 6.52
N ASP A 117 13.88 -2.56 7.83
CA ASP A 117 13.61 -3.74 8.69
C ASP A 117 12.26 -4.42 8.40
N TYR A 118 11.33 -3.72 7.73
CA TYR A 118 9.99 -4.22 7.46
C TYR A 118 9.68 -4.47 5.98
N TYR A 119 10.65 -4.28 5.07
CA TYR A 119 10.48 -4.57 3.65
C TYR A 119 10.63 -6.07 3.37
N ARG A 120 9.84 -6.57 2.43
CA ARG A 120 9.81 -7.97 1.98
C ARG A 120 9.64 -9.00 3.10
N ARG A 121 9.17 -8.57 4.28
CA ARG A 121 8.82 -9.47 5.39
C ARG A 121 7.62 -10.34 5.01
N GLU A 122 7.65 -11.58 5.47
CA GLU A 122 6.51 -12.50 5.37
C GLU A 122 5.25 -11.92 6.03
N TRP A 123 4.09 -12.35 5.55
CA TRP A 123 2.82 -11.94 6.12
C TRP A 123 2.74 -12.29 7.61
N GLN A 124 2.18 -11.38 8.42
CA GLN A 124 1.83 -11.67 9.81
C GLN A 124 0.36 -12.05 9.91
N LEU A 125 0.07 -13.15 10.62
CA LEU A 125 -1.30 -13.61 10.80
C LEU A 125 -2.00 -12.81 11.90
N ILE A 126 -3.08 -12.13 11.55
CA ILE A 126 -4.01 -11.54 12.50
C ILE A 126 -5.32 -12.34 12.47
N ARG A 127 -5.60 -13.05 13.55
CA ARG A 127 -6.78 -13.93 13.67
C ARG A 127 -6.95 -14.86 12.45
N GLY A 128 -5.84 -15.40 11.95
CA GLY A 128 -5.78 -16.33 10.81
C GLY A 128 -5.71 -15.66 9.42
N VAL A 129 -5.81 -14.34 9.32
CA VAL A 129 -5.71 -13.61 8.05
C VAL A 129 -4.27 -13.12 7.84
N PRO A 130 -3.63 -13.39 6.69
CA PRO A 130 -2.32 -12.83 6.37
C PRO A 130 -2.42 -11.32 6.15
N ILE A 131 -1.70 -10.53 6.94
CA ILE A 131 -1.63 -9.08 6.85
C ILE A 131 -0.17 -8.66 6.59
N VAL A 132 0.01 -7.56 5.86
CA VAL A 132 1.33 -6.93 5.68
C VAL A 132 2.00 -6.75 7.05
N TRP A 133 3.25 -7.20 7.20
CA TRP A 133 3.94 -7.22 8.48
C TRP A 133 3.89 -5.85 9.19
N ALA A 134 4.16 -4.77 8.46
CA ALA A 134 4.14 -3.41 9.01
C ALA A 134 2.74 -2.98 9.48
N PHE A 135 1.68 -3.42 8.79
CA PHE A 135 0.29 -3.07 9.14
C PHE A 135 -0.18 -3.83 10.38
N ALA A 136 0.34 -5.04 10.57
CA ALA A 136 0.00 -5.96 11.66
C ALA A 136 0.57 -5.54 13.02
N GLN A 137 1.60 -4.69 13.02
CA GLN A 137 2.18 -4.15 14.24
C GLN A 137 1.18 -3.18 14.94
N ASN A 138 1.16 -3.21 16.28
CA ASN A 138 0.27 -2.39 17.12
C ASN A 138 -1.21 -2.50 16.71
N TRP A 139 -1.70 -3.74 16.49
CA TRP A 139 -3.04 -4.00 15.96
C TRP A 139 -4.18 -3.47 16.82
N GLU A 140 -3.94 -3.21 18.11
CA GLU A 140 -4.88 -2.57 19.02
C GLU A 140 -5.37 -1.20 18.51
N ARG A 141 -4.58 -0.49 17.69
CA ARG A 141 -5.02 0.74 17.03
C ARG A 141 -6.18 0.52 16.06
N ILE A 142 -6.27 -0.67 15.46
CA ILE A 142 -7.33 -1.07 14.55
C ILE A 142 -8.53 -1.54 15.36
N ASP A 143 -8.32 -2.47 16.29
CA ASP A 143 -9.41 -3.02 17.11
C ASP A 143 -10.14 -1.93 17.92
N ASN A 144 -9.43 -0.89 18.36
CA ASN A 144 -9.99 0.23 19.13
C ASN A 144 -10.38 1.45 18.27
N PHE A 145 -10.28 1.38 16.94
CA PHE A 145 -10.59 2.51 16.07
C PHE A 145 -12.05 2.98 16.27
N GLN A 146 -12.24 4.29 16.41
CA GLN A 146 -13.56 4.89 16.63
C GLN A 146 -14.13 5.46 15.33
N ALA A 147 -15.12 4.76 14.78
CA ALA A 147 -15.93 5.26 13.68
C ALA A 147 -16.83 6.43 14.13
N ARG A 148 -17.11 7.34 13.19
CA ARG A 148 -18.09 8.42 13.31
C ARG A 148 -19.37 8.03 12.56
N CYS A 149 -20.49 8.64 12.94
CA CYS A 149 -21.81 8.32 12.37
C CYS A 149 -21.90 8.61 10.86
N ASP A 150 -21.07 9.52 10.34
CA ASP A 150 -21.05 9.96 8.96
C ASP A 150 -19.83 9.46 8.17
N ASP A 151 -19.09 8.49 8.72
CA ASP A 151 -18.01 7.83 8.01
C ASP A 151 -18.55 7.03 6.81
N ILE A 152 -17.80 7.11 5.71
CA ILE A 152 -18.01 6.33 4.49
C ILE A 152 -16.82 5.40 4.33
N VAL A 153 -17.08 4.09 4.33
CA VAL A 153 -16.04 3.06 4.17
C VAL A 153 -16.01 2.59 2.72
N ILE A 154 -14.85 2.66 2.08
CA ILE A 154 -14.57 2.01 0.80
C ILE A 154 -13.79 0.75 1.10
N ALA A 155 -14.50 -0.39 1.07
CA ALA A 155 -13.94 -1.69 1.36
C ALA A 155 -13.74 -2.47 0.07
N THR A 156 -12.58 -3.08 -0.13
CA THR A 156 -12.35 -3.93 -1.30
C THR A 156 -11.37 -5.04 -0.97
N TYR A 157 -11.46 -6.19 -1.64
CA TYR A 157 -10.26 -7.02 -1.76
C TYR A 157 -9.15 -6.21 -2.47
N PRO A 158 -7.86 -6.39 -2.15
CA PRO A 158 -6.79 -5.64 -2.81
C PRO A 158 -6.92 -5.70 -4.34
N LYS A 159 -6.65 -4.58 -5.01
CA LYS A 159 -6.64 -4.43 -6.49
C LYS A 159 -7.99 -4.46 -7.20
N ALA A 160 -9.10 -4.41 -6.47
CA ALA A 160 -10.45 -4.41 -7.06
C ALA A 160 -10.97 -3.04 -7.54
N GLY A 161 -10.12 -1.99 -7.57
CA GLY A 161 -10.53 -0.64 -8.01
C GLY A 161 -10.71 0.37 -6.87
N THR A 162 -10.08 0.15 -5.73
CA THR A 162 -10.19 1.00 -4.53
C THR A 162 -9.87 2.46 -4.81
N THR A 163 -8.71 2.76 -5.41
CA THR A 163 -8.30 4.13 -5.75
C THR A 163 -9.29 4.81 -6.69
N TRP A 164 -9.85 4.06 -7.64
CA TRP A 164 -10.85 4.56 -8.58
C TRP A 164 -12.12 4.98 -7.84
N MET A 165 -12.64 4.09 -6.97
CA MET A 165 -13.79 4.39 -6.14
C MET A 165 -13.51 5.51 -5.12
N SER A 166 -12.30 5.57 -4.55
CA SER A 166 -11.90 6.65 -3.66
C SER A 166 -11.96 8.02 -4.32
N GLU A 167 -11.44 8.14 -5.55
CA GLU A 167 -11.53 9.41 -6.29
C GLU A 167 -12.97 9.73 -6.69
N ILE A 168 -13.75 8.73 -7.12
CA ILE A 168 -15.19 8.92 -7.40
C ILE A 168 -15.93 9.45 -6.18
N VAL A 169 -15.79 8.82 -5.01
CA VAL A 169 -16.48 9.25 -3.79
C VAL A 169 -16.01 10.65 -3.35
N ASP A 170 -14.71 10.92 -3.41
CA ASP A 170 -14.18 12.25 -3.09
C ASP A 170 -14.77 13.33 -4.01
N MET A 171 -14.87 13.06 -5.32
CA MET A 171 -15.50 13.99 -6.26
C MET A 171 -17.01 14.13 -6.06
N ILE A 172 -17.72 13.06 -5.72
CA ILE A 172 -19.16 13.11 -5.39
C ILE A 172 -19.40 14.02 -4.18
N LEU A 173 -18.60 13.87 -3.11
CA LEU A 173 -18.78 14.64 -1.87
C LEU A 173 -18.54 16.13 -2.06
N HIS A 174 -17.66 16.50 -3.00
CA HIS A 174 -17.34 17.89 -3.34
C HIS A 174 -18.03 18.38 -4.64
N ALA A 175 -19.06 17.67 -5.11
CA ALA A 175 -19.84 18.02 -6.30
C ALA A 175 -18.97 18.32 -7.55
N GLY A 176 -17.88 17.57 -7.73
CA GLY A 176 -16.96 17.73 -8.85
C GLY A 176 -16.11 19.00 -8.83
N ASN A 177 -15.96 19.66 -7.68
CA ASN A 177 -15.12 20.85 -7.54
C ASN A 177 -13.62 20.46 -7.65
N ASP A 178 -12.98 20.87 -8.74
CA ASP A 178 -11.58 20.51 -9.06
C ASP A 178 -10.57 20.97 -7.98
N GLU A 179 -10.78 22.13 -7.35
CA GLU A 179 -9.89 22.64 -6.31
C GLU A 179 -9.96 21.77 -5.05
N GLN A 180 -11.18 21.46 -4.59
CA GLN A 180 -11.40 20.61 -3.42
C GLN A 180 -10.94 19.17 -3.67
N CYS A 181 -11.21 18.61 -4.84
CA CYS A 181 -10.74 17.27 -5.21
C CYS A 181 -9.22 17.24 -5.39
N GLY A 182 -8.63 18.37 -5.78
CA GLY A 182 -7.20 18.57 -5.92
C GLY A 182 -6.46 18.94 -4.64
N ARG A 183 -7.11 18.97 -3.47
CA ARG A 183 -6.49 19.51 -2.24
C ARG A 183 -5.24 18.74 -1.77
N ASP A 184 -5.17 17.44 -2.03
CA ASP A 184 -4.09 16.57 -1.56
C ASP A 184 -4.01 15.25 -2.37
N PHE A 185 -3.05 14.39 -2.04
CA PHE A 185 -2.90 13.04 -2.57
C PHE A 185 -4.01 12.11 -2.07
N ILE A 186 -4.40 11.13 -2.89
CA ILE A 186 -5.51 10.22 -2.62
C ILE A 186 -5.37 9.44 -1.31
N TYR A 187 -4.14 9.09 -0.91
CA TYR A 187 -3.87 8.40 0.36
C TYR A 187 -3.95 9.30 1.61
N ASN A 188 -3.99 10.62 1.43
CA ASN A 188 -4.29 11.58 2.49
C ASN A 188 -5.79 11.94 2.48
N LYS A 189 -6.38 12.13 1.30
CA LYS A 189 -7.82 12.40 1.12
C LYS A 189 -8.69 11.24 1.59
N VAL A 190 -8.26 10.01 1.31
CA VAL A 190 -8.95 8.77 1.64
C VAL A 190 -7.95 7.80 2.29
N PRO A 191 -7.61 8.02 3.58
CA PRO A 191 -6.62 7.22 4.27
C PRO A 191 -7.02 5.75 4.36
N MET A 192 -6.05 4.87 4.22
CA MET A 192 -6.23 3.44 4.40
C MET A 192 -6.13 3.10 5.89
N LEU A 193 -7.23 2.66 6.49
CA LEU A 193 -7.38 2.43 7.93
C LEU A 193 -6.21 1.65 8.54
N GLU A 194 -5.93 0.47 7.98
CA GLU A 194 -4.91 -0.45 8.48
C GLU A 194 -3.48 -0.10 8.04
N PHE A 195 -3.30 0.92 7.21
CA PHE A 195 -1.97 1.28 6.72
C PHE A 195 -1.05 1.72 7.85
N TRP A 196 0.19 1.24 7.78
CA TRP A 196 1.31 1.76 8.55
C TRP A 196 2.64 1.48 7.84
N ALA A 197 3.44 2.51 7.62
CA ALA A 197 4.82 2.42 7.16
C ALA A 197 5.69 3.29 8.08
N PRO A 198 6.30 2.71 9.13
CA PRO A 198 7.10 3.45 10.10
C PRO A 198 8.12 4.37 9.43
N ASN A 199 8.24 5.60 9.93
CA ASN A 199 9.19 6.62 9.46
C ASN A 199 9.02 7.05 7.99
N VAL A 200 7.93 6.68 7.31
CA VAL A 200 7.63 7.10 5.93
C VAL A 200 6.33 7.89 5.87
N LEU A 201 5.25 7.33 6.40
CA LEU A 201 3.93 7.97 6.42
C LEU A 201 3.26 7.72 7.78
N ALA A 202 2.41 8.66 8.20
CA ALA A 202 1.62 8.49 9.42
C ALA A 202 0.73 7.23 9.31
N PRO A 203 0.46 6.52 10.42
CA PRO A 203 -0.52 5.44 10.44
C PRO A 203 -1.89 5.95 9.97
N GLY A 204 -2.60 5.16 9.17
CA GLY A 204 -3.90 5.56 8.64
C GLY A 204 -4.91 5.93 9.73
N THR A 205 -4.89 5.23 10.86
CA THR A 205 -5.70 5.56 12.04
C THR A 205 -5.46 6.97 12.56
N LYS A 206 -4.19 7.41 12.63
CA LYS A 206 -3.83 8.76 13.07
C LYS A 206 -4.29 9.82 12.06
N THR A 207 -4.07 9.59 10.77
CA THR A 207 -4.56 10.50 9.73
C THR A 207 -6.08 10.64 9.79
N LEU A 208 -6.81 9.53 10.04
CA LEU A 208 -8.27 9.54 10.16
C LEU A 208 -8.78 10.25 11.43
N GLU A 209 -8.04 10.22 12.53
CA GLU A 209 -8.37 11.00 13.73
C GLU A 209 -8.36 12.50 13.44
N GLU A 210 -7.35 12.96 12.70
CA GLU A 210 -7.14 14.36 12.32
C GLU A 210 -8.04 14.82 11.15
N THR A 211 -8.59 13.88 10.37
CA THR A 211 -9.45 14.18 9.22
C THR A 211 -10.83 14.68 9.67
N PRO A 212 -11.31 15.86 9.19
CA PRO A 212 -12.67 16.34 9.45
C PRO A 212 -13.75 15.41 8.90
N SER A 213 -14.93 15.43 9.52
CA SER A 213 -16.11 14.72 9.02
C SER A 213 -16.76 15.45 7.82
N PRO A 214 -17.39 14.74 6.88
CA PRO A 214 -17.45 13.28 6.77
C PRO A 214 -16.13 12.68 6.27
N ARG A 215 -15.67 11.59 6.90
CA ARG A 215 -14.43 10.92 6.48
C ARG A 215 -14.72 9.85 5.44
N VAL A 216 -13.88 9.76 4.42
CA VAL A 216 -13.83 8.61 3.51
C VAL A 216 -12.66 7.73 3.92
N ILE A 217 -12.94 6.45 4.18
CA ILE A 217 -12.01 5.52 4.79
C ILE A 217 -11.78 4.35 3.84
N LYS A 218 -10.55 4.13 3.41
CA LYS A 218 -10.18 2.96 2.61
C LYS A 218 -9.86 1.78 3.53
N THR A 219 -10.25 0.57 3.15
CA THR A 219 -9.78 -0.65 3.82
C THR A 219 -9.81 -1.87 2.90
N HIS A 220 -8.94 -2.82 3.19
CA HIS A 220 -8.90 -4.16 2.61
C HIS A 220 -9.21 -5.25 3.64
N LEU A 221 -9.61 -4.87 4.85
CA LEU A 221 -9.92 -5.85 5.89
C LEU A 221 -11.14 -6.69 5.51
N PRO A 222 -11.09 -8.02 5.71
CA PRO A 222 -12.29 -8.84 5.66
C PRO A 222 -13.27 -8.40 6.76
N VAL A 223 -14.55 -8.73 6.61
CA VAL A 223 -15.62 -8.40 7.57
C VAL A 223 -15.25 -8.78 9.01
N SER A 224 -14.56 -9.90 9.20
CA SER A 224 -14.14 -10.41 10.51
C SER A 224 -13.06 -9.58 11.21
N LEU A 225 -12.34 -8.72 10.46
CA LEU A 225 -11.30 -7.85 11.00
C LEU A 225 -11.68 -6.37 11.03
N LEU A 226 -12.79 -5.97 10.40
CA LEU A 226 -13.23 -4.59 10.42
C LEU A 226 -13.61 -4.16 11.85
N PRO A 227 -13.18 -2.97 12.33
CA PRO A 227 -13.48 -2.50 13.67
C PRO A 227 -14.99 -2.47 13.95
N LYS A 228 -15.38 -2.93 15.15
CA LYS A 228 -16.80 -3.08 15.52
C LYS A 228 -17.57 -1.76 15.51
N SER A 229 -16.88 -0.65 15.76
CA SER A 229 -17.46 0.69 15.78
C SER A 229 -18.15 1.05 14.45
N PHE A 230 -17.66 0.58 13.29
CA PHE A 230 -18.35 0.79 12.01
C PHE A 230 -19.74 0.13 11.98
N TRP A 231 -19.85 -1.07 12.55
CA TRP A 231 -21.11 -1.80 12.65
C TRP A 231 -22.10 -1.11 13.57
N GLU A 232 -21.61 -0.65 14.72
CA GLU A 232 -22.38 0.07 15.74
C GLU A 232 -22.88 1.42 15.25
N LYS A 233 -22.05 2.16 14.50
CA LYS A 233 -22.39 3.46 13.93
C LYS A 233 -23.20 3.40 12.63
N LYS A 234 -23.42 2.19 12.08
CA LYS A 234 -24.12 2.00 10.80
C LYS A 234 -23.46 2.79 9.66
N SER A 235 -22.13 2.88 9.66
CA SER A 235 -21.38 3.58 8.63
C SER A 235 -21.71 3.04 7.24
N LYS A 236 -21.88 3.93 6.27
CA LYS A 236 -22.15 3.49 4.89
C LYS A 236 -20.91 2.83 4.32
N VAL A 237 -21.06 1.65 3.71
CA VAL A 237 -19.95 0.96 3.04
C VAL A 237 -20.20 0.91 1.54
N VAL A 238 -19.23 1.32 0.74
CA VAL A 238 -19.16 1.02 -0.69
C VAL A 238 -18.16 -0.11 -0.86
N TYR A 239 -18.65 -1.32 -1.14
CA TYR A 239 -17.81 -2.49 -1.40
C TYR A 239 -17.59 -2.65 -2.90
N VAL A 240 -16.32 -2.71 -3.35
CA VAL A 240 -16.00 -2.97 -4.76
C VAL A 240 -15.38 -4.35 -4.92
N ALA A 241 -16.04 -5.18 -5.72
CA ALA A 241 -15.58 -6.50 -6.11
C ALA A 241 -15.08 -6.48 -7.56
N ARG A 242 -14.12 -7.33 -7.88
CA ARG A 242 -13.59 -7.54 -9.23
C ARG A 242 -13.42 -9.04 -9.45
N ASN A 243 -13.47 -9.48 -10.70
CA ASN A 243 -13.25 -10.88 -11.02
C ASN A 243 -11.87 -11.38 -10.53
N ALA A 244 -11.85 -12.62 -10.06
CA ALA A 244 -10.69 -13.19 -9.38
C ALA A 244 -9.46 -13.35 -10.28
N LYS A 245 -9.65 -13.56 -11.59
CA LYS A 245 -8.54 -13.78 -12.53
C LYS A 245 -7.76 -12.49 -12.78
N ASP A 246 -8.45 -11.39 -13.09
CA ASP A 246 -7.78 -10.08 -13.24
C ASP A 246 -7.18 -9.59 -11.92
N LEU A 247 -7.83 -9.92 -10.79
CA LEU A 247 -7.30 -9.62 -9.47
C LEU A 247 -5.99 -10.34 -9.21
N ALA A 248 -5.90 -11.64 -9.48
CA ALA A 248 -4.67 -12.42 -9.32
C ALA A 248 -3.50 -11.78 -10.09
N VAL A 249 -3.72 -11.43 -11.36
CA VAL A 249 -2.71 -10.73 -12.19
C VAL A 249 -2.35 -9.36 -11.61
N SER A 250 -3.36 -8.55 -11.30
CA SER A 250 -3.11 -7.20 -10.79
C SER A 250 -2.41 -7.21 -9.43
N TYR A 251 -2.65 -8.23 -8.61
CA TYR A 251 -2.04 -8.39 -7.29
C TYR A 251 -0.60 -8.88 -7.42
N TYR A 252 -0.33 -9.85 -8.30
CA TYR A 252 1.03 -10.27 -8.64
C TYR A 252 1.95 -9.10 -9.00
N HIS A 253 1.50 -8.24 -9.93
CA HIS A 253 2.27 -7.06 -10.33
C HIS A 253 2.41 -6.03 -9.21
N PHE A 254 1.42 -5.93 -8.32
CA PHE A 254 1.50 -5.04 -7.17
C PHE A 254 2.50 -5.53 -6.14
N ASP A 255 2.56 -6.84 -5.87
CA ASP A 255 3.51 -7.43 -4.93
C ASP A 255 4.95 -7.30 -5.45
N ARG A 256 5.15 -7.36 -6.77
CA ARG A 256 6.45 -7.10 -7.39
C ARG A 256 6.97 -5.68 -7.10
N MET A 257 6.12 -4.67 -7.21
CA MET A 257 6.52 -3.27 -7.01
C MET A 257 6.45 -2.79 -5.55
N ASN A 258 5.61 -3.38 -4.71
CA ASN A 258 5.39 -2.94 -3.34
C ASN A 258 6.32 -3.65 -2.35
N GLN A 259 7.35 -2.96 -1.88
CA GLN A 259 8.35 -3.47 -0.93
C GLN A 259 7.77 -3.84 0.43
N LEU A 260 6.56 -3.39 0.79
CA LEU A 260 5.90 -3.82 2.03
C LEU A 260 5.39 -5.28 1.95
N HIS A 261 5.30 -5.83 0.74
CA HIS A 261 4.80 -7.18 0.52
C HIS A 261 5.98 -8.16 0.37
N PRO A 262 5.84 -9.43 0.77
CA PRO A 262 6.83 -10.46 0.49
C PRO A 262 7.10 -10.58 -1.00
N GLU A 263 8.26 -11.13 -1.35
CA GLU A 263 8.58 -11.42 -2.73
C GLU A 263 7.55 -12.42 -3.33
N PRO A 264 6.89 -12.06 -4.46
CA PRO A 264 5.80 -12.88 -4.98
C PRO A 264 6.29 -14.20 -5.58
N GLY A 265 7.53 -14.24 -6.08
CA GLY A 265 8.09 -15.33 -6.86
C GLY A 265 7.68 -15.27 -8.33
N THR A 266 7.70 -16.41 -9.00
CA THR A 266 7.18 -16.54 -10.37
C THR A 266 5.66 -16.43 -10.39
N TRP A 267 5.09 -16.09 -11.56
CA TRP A 267 3.64 -16.06 -11.74
C TRP A 267 2.97 -17.39 -11.36
N ALA A 268 3.56 -18.53 -11.73
CA ALA A 268 3.00 -19.84 -11.44
C ALA A 268 2.93 -20.10 -9.92
N GLU A 269 4.00 -19.82 -9.18
CA GLU A 269 4.02 -19.95 -7.72
C GLU A 269 3.04 -18.99 -7.05
N TYR A 270 2.95 -17.76 -7.56
CA TYR A 270 2.03 -16.76 -7.03
C TYR A 270 0.57 -17.17 -7.19
N LEU A 271 0.19 -17.70 -8.36
CA LEU A 271 -1.18 -18.15 -8.62
C LEU A 271 -1.60 -19.25 -7.63
N GLU A 272 -0.71 -20.18 -7.30
CA GLU A 272 -0.98 -21.20 -6.28
C GLU A 272 -1.19 -20.59 -4.88
N LYS A 273 -0.35 -19.63 -4.48
CA LYS A 273 -0.52 -18.89 -3.21
C LYS A 273 -1.86 -18.16 -3.19
N TYR A 274 -2.22 -17.49 -4.28
CA TYR A 274 -3.47 -16.74 -4.42
C TYR A 274 -4.69 -17.66 -4.29
N VAL A 275 -4.72 -18.76 -5.05
CA VAL A 275 -5.80 -19.76 -5.02
C VAL A 275 -5.95 -20.38 -3.61
N ALA A 276 -4.83 -20.59 -2.91
CA ALA A 276 -4.82 -21.11 -1.55
C ALA A 276 -5.16 -20.06 -0.47
N GLY A 277 -5.38 -18.80 -0.83
CA GLY A 277 -5.62 -17.71 0.14
C GLY A 277 -4.40 -17.36 0.99
N LYS A 278 -3.19 -17.67 0.53
CA LYS A 278 -1.90 -17.41 1.20
C LYS A 278 -1.23 -16.12 0.72
N VAL A 279 -2.03 -15.11 0.40
CA VAL A 279 -1.62 -13.76 0.02
C VAL A 279 -2.21 -12.76 1.02
N GLY A 280 -1.77 -11.50 0.96
CA GLY A 280 -2.30 -10.45 1.82
C GLY A 280 -3.83 -10.39 1.78
N TYR A 281 -4.44 -10.22 2.96
CA TYR A 281 -5.88 -10.23 3.23
C TYR A 281 -6.60 -11.56 2.96
N GLY A 282 -5.85 -12.63 2.68
CA GLY A 282 -6.35 -14.00 2.64
C GLY A 282 -7.07 -14.37 1.35
N SER A 283 -8.04 -15.27 1.49
CA SER A 283 -8.84 -15.83 0.39
C SER A 283 -9.75 -14.78 -0.24
N TRP A 284 -9.58 -14.56 -1.55
CA TRP A 284 -10.49 -13.71 -2.33
C TRP A 284 -11.95 -14.20 -2.21
N TYR A 285 -12.15 -15.53 -2.27
CA TYR A 285 -13.46 -16.16 -2.21
C TYR A 285 -14.20 -15.82 -0.91
N ASP A 286 -13.52 -15.99 0.23
CA ASP A 286 -14.12 -15.70 1.54
C ASP A 286 -14.36 -14.21 1.71
N HIS A 287 -13.45 -13.39 1.20
CA HIS A 287 -13.57 -11.94 1.26
C HIS A 287 -14.80 -11.44 0.49
N VAL A 288 -14.97 -11.79 -0.79
CA VAL A 288 -16.11 -11.30 -1.58
C VAL A 288 -17.45 -11.84 -1.08
N ASN A 289 -17.50 -13.10 -0.63
CA ASN A 289 -18.71 -13.72 -0.12
C ASN A 289 -19.11 -13.15 1.25
N SER A 290 -18.17 -13.00 2.19
CA SER A 290 -18.48 -12.44 3.51
C SER A 290 -18.97 -10.99 3.43
N TRP A 291 -18.36 -10.17 2.57
CA TRP A 291 -18.82 -8.81 2.31
C TRP A 291 -20.17 -8.76 1.60
N TRP A 292 -20.46 -9.74 0.72
CA TRP A 292 -21.79 -9.85 0.11
C TRP A 292 -22.85 -10.22 1.14
N GLU A 293 -22.57 -11.18 2.03
CA GLU A 293 -23.49 -11.55 3.11
C GLU A 293 -23.79 -10.36 4.03
N LYS A 294 -22.82 -9.46 4.25
CA LYS A 294 -23.01 -8.24 5.04
C LYS A 294 -23.99 -7.24 4.43
N THR A 295 -24.29 -7.33 3.14
CA THR A 295 -25.34 -6.49 2.50
C THR A 295 -26.74 -6.76 3.07
N LYS A 296 -26.96 -7.92 3.71
CA LYS A 296 -28.26 -8.31 4.27
C LYS A 296 -28.59 -7.59 5.58
N ASP A 297 -27.58 -7.14 6.33
CA ASP A 297 -27.76 -6.61 7.69
C ASP A 297 -27.06 -5.25 7.95
N HIS A 298 -26.42 -4.68 6.93
CA HIS A 298 -25.69 -3.42 7.02
C HIS A 298 -25.83 -2.60 5.72
N PRO A 299 -25.78 -1.25 5.78
CA PRO A 299 -25.80 -0.41 4.58
C PRO A 299 -24.52 -0.58 3.75
N VAL A 300 -24.50 -1.62 2.91
CA VAL A 300 -23.40 -1.93 1.99
C VAL A 300 -23.90 -1.81 0.55
N LEU A 301 -23.35 -0.86 -0.19
CA LEU A 301 -23.48 -0.79 -1.64
C LEU A 301 -22.43 -1.69 -2.29
N TYR A 302 -22.86 -2.79 -2.88
CA TYR A 302 -21.98 -3.72 -3.59
C TYR A 302 -21.86 -3.35 -5.08
N ILE A 303 -20.64 -3.06 -5.53
CA ILE A 303 -20.29 -2.62 -6.89
C ILE A 303 -19.32 -3.63 -7.51
N PHE A 304 -19.48 -3.88 -8.80
CA PHE A 304 -18.53 -4.68 -9.60
C PHE A 304 -17.66 -3.75 -10.45
N TYR A 305 -16.35 -3.98 -10.42
CA TYR A 305 -15.37 -3.25 -11.22
C TYR A 305 -15.72 -3.31 -12.72
N GLU A 306 -16.18 -4.46 -13.19
CA GLU A 306 -16.57 -4.67 -14.58
C GLU A 306 -17.79 -3.82 -14.97
N ASP A 307 -18.74 -3.62 -14.04
CA ASP A 307 -19.89 -2.73 -14.27
C ASP A 307 -19.44 -1.26 -14.34
N MET A 308 -18.45 -0.86 -13.52
CA MET A 308 -17.85 0.47 -13.60
C MET A 308 -17.09 0.69 -14.91
N LYS A 309 -16.46 -0.35 -15.44
CA LYS A 309 -15.76 -0.30 -16.74
C LYS A 309 -16.71 -0.16 -17.91
N GLU A 310 -17.82 -0.89 -17.87
CA GLU A 310 -18.84 -0.88 -18.92
C GLU A 310 -19.64 0.42 -18.96
N ASP A 311 -20.15 0.88 -17.81
CA ASP A 311 -20.97 2.09 -17.72
C ASP A 311 -20.63 2.87 -16.43
N PRO A 312 -19.52 3.64 -16.46
CA PRO A 312 -19.10 4.41 -15.29
C PRO A 312 -20.15 5.43 -14.87
N LYS A 313 -20.89 6.03 -15.82
CA LYS A 313 -21.92 7.04 -15.53
C LYS A 313 -23.05 6.44 -14.68
N ARG A 314 -23.50 5.22 -15.00
CA ARG A 314 -24.50 4.48 -14.22
C ARG A 314 -24.00 4.14 -12.83
N GLU A 315 -22.81 3.57 -12.71
CA GLU A 315 -22.29 3.16 -11.39
C GLU A 315 -21.97 4.36 -10.49
N ILE A 316 -21.44 5.46 -11.03
CA ILE A 316 -21.21 6.70 -10.28
C ILE A 316 -22.53 7.28 -9.76
N ARG A 317 -23.59 7.29 -10.60
CA ARG A 317 -24.93 7.75 -10.17
C ARG A 317 -25.47 6.88 -9.03
N LYS A 318 -25.30 5.56 -9.12
CA LYS A 318 -25.69 4.60 -8.06
C LYS A 318 -24.96 4.90 -6.74
N VAL A 319 -23.65 5.18 -6.79
CA VAL A 319 -22.86 5.58 -5.62
C VAL A 319 -23.36 6.91 -5.04
N ALA A 320 -23.59 7.92 -5.88
CA ALA A 320 -24.09 9.22 -5.44
C ALA A 320 -25.44 9.10 -4.71
N GLN A 321 -26.39 8.35 -5.27
CA GLN A 321 -27.69 8.09 -4.65
C GLN A 321 -27.56 7.39 -3.30
N PHE A 322 -26.71 6.36 -3.21
CA PHE A 322 -26.44 5.67 -1.95
C PHE A 322 -25.85 6.61 -0.88
N LEU A 323 -24.98 7.54 -1.29
CA LEU A 323 -24.43 8.56 -0.41
C LEU A 323 -25.41 9.69 -0.07
N GLY A 324 -26.59 9.73 -0.70
CA GLY A 324 -27.59 10.78 -0.51
C GLY A 324 -27.21 12.09 -1.19
N LYS A 325 -26.47 12.01 -2.31
CA LYS A 325 -26.10 13.14 -3.15
C LYS A 325 -26.88 13.10 -4.44
N ASP A 326 -27.43 14.24 -4.82
CA ASP A 326 -28.00 14.47 -6.14
C ASP A 326 -27.00 15.23 -7.00
N LEU A 327 -26.71 14.71 -8.18
CA LEU A 327 -25.70 15.25 -9.09
C LEU A 327 -26.37 15.60 -10.41
N GLY A 328 -26.27 16.87 -10.80
CA GLY A 328 -26.65 17.28 -12.15
C GLY A 328 -25.80 16.58 -13.21
N GLU A 329 -26.37 16.39 -14.40
CA GLU A 329 -25.72 15.65 -15.49
C GLU A 329 -24.32 16.18 -15.85
N ASN A 330 -24.12 17.50 -15.84
CA ASN A 330 -22.82 18.11 -16.10
C ASN A 330 -21.76 17.74 -15.05
N VAL A 331 -22.15 17.70 -13.77
CA VAL A 331 -21.24 17.30 -12.68
C VAL A 331 -20.93 15.82 -12.81
N LEU A 332 -21.93 15.00 -13.08
CA LEU A 332 -21.76 13.57 -13.28
C LEU A 332 -20.81 13.25 -14.45
N GLU A 333 -20.95 13.94 -15.58
CA GLU A 333 -20.06 13.81 -16.74
C GLU A 333 -18.63 14.27 -16.44
N ASN A 334 -18.46 15.35 -15.66
CA ASN A 334 -17.15 15.77 -15.21
C ASN A 334 -16.48 14.69 -14.34
N ILE A 335 -17.22 14.09 -13.40
CA ILE A 335 -16.69 13.01 -12.55
C ILE A 335 -16.30 11.80 -13.41
N VAL A 336 -17.14 11.39 -14.38
CA VAL A 336 -16.82 10.29 -15.30
C VAL A 336 -15.50 10.55 -16.04
N ASN A 337 -15.32 11.76 -16.58
CA ASN A 337 -14.10 12.13 -17.31
C ASN A 337 -12.87 12.12 -16.39
N LYS A 338 -12.94 12.84 -15.27
CA LYS A 338 -11.81 13.04 -14.33
C LYS A 338 -11.38 11.76 -13.63
N THR A 339 -12.31 10.83 -13.43
CA THR A 339 -12.03 9.51 -12.85
C THR A 339 -11.77 8.43 -13.91
N SER A 340 -11.66 8.79 -15.18
CA SER A 340 -11.23 7.84 -16.21
C SER A 340 -9.80 7.37 -15.95
N PHE A 341 -9.48 6.15 -16.39
CA PHE A 341 -8.15 5.58 -16.18
C PHE A 341 -7.04 6.45 -16.79
N GLU A 342 -7.24 6.96 -18.00
CA GLU A 342 -6.23 7.77 -18.68
C GLU A 342 -5.93 9.08 -17.92
N VAL A 343 -6.96 9.75 -17.41
CA VAL A 343 -6.78 10.96 -16.60
C VAL A 343 -6.12 10.64 -15.26
N MET A 344 -6.57 9.60 -14.55
CA MET A 344 -6.05 9.25 -13.23
C MET A 344 -4.61 8.69 -13.28
N LYS A 345 -4.22 8.06 -14.39
CA LYS A 345 -2.86 7.53 -14.60
C LYS A 345 -1.81 8.65 -14.61
N ASP A 346 -2.13 9.77 -15.24
CA ASP A 346 -1.22 10.91 -15.37
C ASP A 346 -1.37 11.94 -14.23
N ASN A 347 -2.39 11.78 -13.37
CA ASN A 347 -2.58 12.64 -12.21
C ASN A 347 -1.69 12.21 -11.01
N PRO A 348 -0.70 13.04 -10.61
CA PRO A 348 0.22 12.70 -9.51
C PRO A 348 -0.48 12.56 -8.14
N ARG A 349 -1.68 13.13 -7.99
CA ARG A 349 -2.48 13.01 -6.77
C ARG A 349 -3.16 11.65 -6.63
N THR A 350 -3.31 10.90 -7.71
CA THR A 350 -4.01 9.60 -7.70
C THR A 350 -3.13 8.41 -8.09
N ASN A 351 -2.00 8.63 -8.77
CA ASN A 351 -1.20 7.56 -9.38
C ASN A 351 -0.10 6.94 -8.48
N TYR A 352 0.08 7.43 -7.26
CA TYR A 352 1.04 6.90 -6.26
C TYR A 352 2.52 6.96 -6.68
N VAL A 353 2.95 8.03 -7.39
CA VAL A 353 4.38 8.19 -7.76
C VAL A 353 5.20 9.02 -6.77
N THR A 354 4.59 9.93 -6.00
CA THR A 354 5.33 10.94 -5.22
C THR A 354 5.77 10.44 -3.84
N ASN A 355 4.87 10.36 -2.84
CA ASN A 355 5.29 10.06 -1.45
C ASN A 355 5.30 8.56 -1.11
N THR A 356 4.99 7.70 -2.08
CA THR A 356 5.07 6.25 -1.91
C THR A 356 6.31 5.64 -2.56
N ALA A 357 7.13 6.45 -3.23
CA ALA A 357 8.40 6.04 -3.82
C ALA A 357 9.34 5.25 -2.88
N PRO A 358 9.37 5.49 -1.54
CA PRO A 358 10.21 4.68 -0.65
C PRO A 358 9.88 3.19 -0.63
N PHE A 359 8.63 2.81 -0.90
CA PHE A 359 8.18 1.41 -0.86
C PHE A 359 7.45 0.95 -2.13
N PHE A 360 7.17 1.83 -3.11
CA PHE A 360 6.65 1.48 -4.43
C PHE A 360 7.71 1.69 -5.50
N GLN A 361 8.21 0.60 -6.07
CA GLN A 361 9.16 0.55 -7.19
C GLN A 361 8.39 0.59 -8.52
N THR A 362 7.99 1.79 -8.93
CA THR A 362 7.11 2.00 -10.10
C THR A 362 7.77 1.66 -11.44
N ASP A 363 9.09 1.55 -11.48
CA ASP A 363 9.91 1.03 -12.58
C ASP A 363 9.71 -0.48 -12.80
N ILE A 364 9.45 -1.25 -11.74
CA ILE A 364 9.12 -2.68 -11.85
C ILE A 364 7.69 -2.88 -12.37
N SER A 365 6.75 -2.13 -11.82
CA SER A 365 5.37 -2.09 -12.28
C SER A 365 4.70 -0.79 -11.82
N PRO A 366 4.10 0.00 -12.73
CA PRO A 366 3.34 1.18 -12.33
C PRO A 366 2.09 0.77 -11.53
N PHE A 367 1.67 1.63 -10.58
CA PHE A 367 0.45 1.42 -9.82
C PHE A 367 -0.79 1.46 -10.73
N MET A 368 -0.86 2.48 -11.59
CA MET A 368 -1.86 2.62 -12.65
C MET A 368 -1.42 1.80 -13.88
N ARG A 369 -1.57 0.47 -13.80
CA ARG A 369 -0.97 -0.48 -14.74
C ARG A 369 -1.66 -0.58 -16.10
N LYS A 370 -2.92 -1.05 -16.13
CA LYS A 370 -3.69 -1.26 -17.37
C LYS A 370 -5.14 -0.78 -17.31
N GLY A 371 -5.83 -0.95 -16.18
CA GLY A 371 -7.18 -0.41 -16.00
C GLY A 371 -8.27 -1.03 -16.90
N VAL A 372 -8.14 -2.30 -17.29
CA VAL A 372 -9.08 -3.03 -18.18
C VAL A 372 -9.63 -4.29 -17.51
N ALA A 373 -10.77 -4.81 -17.99
CA ALA A 373 -11.21 -6.17 -17.67
C ALA A 373 -10.74 -7.15 -18.76
N GLY A 374 -10.29 -8.34 -18.35
CA GLY A 374 -9.84 -9.39 -19.27
C GLY A 374 -8.32 -9.48 -19.50
N ASP A 375 -7.51 -8.71 -18.76
CA ASP A 375 -6.05 -8.79 -18.90
C ASP A 375 -5.50 -10.15 -18.45
N TRP A 376 -6.22 -10.88 -17.61
CA TRP A 376 -5.84 -12.23 -17.19
C TRP A 376 -5.51 -13.17 -18.36
N LYS A 377 -6.15 -13.00 -19.52
CA LYS A 377 -5.85 -13.79 -20.72
C LYS A 377 -4.41 -13.67 -21.22
N ASN A 378 -3.74 -12.56 -20.90
CA ASN A 378 -2.35 -12.32 -21.29
C ASN A 378 -1.33 -13.01 -20.34
N HIS A 379 -1.81 -13.61 -19.24
CA HIS A 379 -0.97 -14.14 -18.17
C HIS A 379 -1.25 -15.60 -17.84
N PHE A 380 -2.52 -16.00 -17.84
CA PHE A 380 -2.91 -17.37 -17.59
C PHE A 380 -2.56 -18.24 -18.80
N THR A 381 -1.84 -19.35 -18.55
CA THR A 381 -1.84 -20.44 -19.52
C THR A 381 -3.21 -21.12 -19.53
N VAL A 382 -3.53 -21.85 -20.60
CA VAL A 382 -4.79 -22.62 -20.70
C VAL A 382 -4.93 -23.58 -19.51
N ALA A 383 -3.87 -24.32 -19.17
CA ALA A 383 -3.88 -25.26 -18.04
C ALA A 383 -4.09 -24.56 -16.68
N GLN A 384 -3.47 -23.38 -16.48
CA GLN A 384 -3.72 -22.57 -15.28
C GLN A 384 -5.18 -22.10 -15.23
N ASN A 385 -5.74 -21.70 -16.36
CA ASN A 385 -7.12 -21.25 -16.44
C ASN A 385 -8.11 -22.37 -16.10
N GLU A 386 -7.95 -23.55 -16.70
CA GLU A 386 -8.82 -24.70 -16.46
C GLU A 386 -8.81 -25.11 -14.98
N ARG A 387 -7.63 -25.21 -14.37
CA ARG A 387 -7.49 -25.54 -12.94
C ARG A 387 -8.07 -24.46 -12.04
N PHE A 388 -7.90 -23.19 -12.41
CA PHE A 388 -8.50 -22.07 -11.68
C PHE A 388 -10.03 -22.13 -11.76
N ASP A 389 -10.60 -22.41 -12.93
CA ASP A 389 -12.04 -22.49 -13.14
C ASP A 389 -12.67 -23.65 -12.36
N GLU A 390 -11.98 -24.79 -12.26
CA GLU A 390 -12.41 -25.91 -11.41
C GLU A 390 -12.44 -25.52 -9.92
N ASP A 391 -11.38 -24.89 -9.41
CA ASP A 391 -11.32 -24.42 -8.03
C ASP A 391 -12.38 -23.35 -7.74
N TYR A 392 -12.51 -22.37 -8.65
CA TYR A 392 -13.51 -21.31 -8.59
C TYR A 392 -14.93 -21.89 -8.56
N GLY A 393 -15.22 -22.83 -9.45
CA GLY A 393 -16.52 -23.49 -9.53
C GLY A 393 -16.91 -24.19 -8.23
N ARG A 394 -15.94 -24.82 -7.54
CA ARG A 394 -16.16 -25.44 -6.22
C ARG A 394 -16.35 -24.40 -5.11
N LYS A 395 -15.49 -23.39 -5.03
CA LYS A 395 -15.49 -22.40 -3.93
C LYS A 395 -16.60 -21.36 -4.02
N MET A 396 -17.08 -21.08 -5.23
CA MET A 396 -18.20 -20.16 -5.46
C MET A 396 -19.53 -20.89 -5.61
N ALA A 397 -19.55 -22.23 -5.51
CA ALA A 397 -20.78 -23.00 -5.55
C ALA A 397 -21.78 -22.52 -4.48
N GLY A 398 -22.99 -22.16 -4.91
CA GLY A 398 -24.05 -21.66 -4.03
C GLY A 398 -23.96 -20.17 -3.68
N SER A 399 -22.90 -19.48 -4.10
CA SER A 399 -22.85 -18.01 -4.02
C SER A 399 -23.81 -17.39 -5.03
N PRO A 400 -24.57 -16.34 -4.66
CA PRO A 400 -25.38 -15.58 -5.61
C PRO A 400 -24.54 -14.58 -6.42
N LEU A 401 -23.26 -14.42 -6.09
CA LEU A 401 -22.37 -13.50 -6.80
C LEU A 401 -22.07 -14.02 -8.20
N CYS A 402 -22.14 -13.13 -9.18
CA CYS A 402 -21.76 -13.43 -10.55
C CYS A 402 -20.78 -12.39 -11.08
N PHE A 403 -19.60 -12.85 -11.46
CA PHE A 403 -18.53 -12.01 -12.01
C PHE A 403 -18.41 -12.18 -13.52
N ARG A 404 -18.12 -11.08 -14.21
CA ARG A 404 -17.69 -11.11 -15.62
C ARG A 404 -16.18 -11.09 -15.66
N THR A 405 -15.57 -11.81 -16.60
CA THR A 405 -14.10 -11.87 -16.74
C THR A 405 -13.58 -11.00 -17.88
N GLU A 406 -14.44 -10.28 -18.60
CA GLU A 406 -14.13 -9.55 -19.83
C GLU A 406 -15.09 -8.37 -20.02
N ASP A 407 -14.62 -7.32 -20.71
CA ASP A 407 -15.48 -6.25 -21.21
C ASP A 407 -16.34 -6.83 -22.36
N HIS A 408 -17.64 -7.02 -22.11
CA HIS A 408 -18.66 -7.58 -23.01
C HIS A 408 -18.75 -9.11 -23.09
N GLN A 409 -19.25 -9.73 -22.01
CA GLN A 409 -20.02 -10.97 -22.13
C GLN A 409 -21.52 -10.65 -22.02
N PRO A 410 -22.37 -11.08 -23.00
CA PRO A 410 -23.80 -10.79 -22.99
C PRO A 410 -24.56 -11.52 -21.87
N GLU A 411 -23.95 -12.52 -21.22
CA GLU A 411 -24.54 -13.24 -20.11
C GLU A 411 -23.53 -13.43 -18.97
N ARG A 412 -23.95 -13.01 -17.78
CA ARG A 412 -23.34 -13.34 -16.50
C ARG A 412 -23.12 -14.86 -16.42
N MET A 413 -21.96 -15.34 -15.95
CA MET A 413 -21.76 -16.76 -15.67
C MET A 413 -22.75 -17.25 -14.60
N ILE A 414 -23.94 -17.66 -15.03
CA ILE A 414 -24.89 -18.38 -14.20
C ILE A 414 -24.27 -19.74 -13.94
N HIS A 415 -24.00 -20.04 -12.66
CA HIS A 415 -23.57 -21.36 -12.22
C HIS A 415 -24.57 -22.40 -12.72
N LYS A 416 -24.22 -23.13 -13.78
CA LYS A 416 -24.92 -24.37 -14.11
C LYS A 416 -24.59 -25.36 -12.99
N PRO A 417 -25.58 -25.98 -12.34
CA PRO A 417 -25.31 -27.02 -11.37
C PRO A 417 -24.48 -28.11 -12.04
N PHE A 418 -23.36 -28.46 -11.41
CA PHE A 418 -22.49 -29.54 -11.85
C PHE A 418 -23.32 -30.83 -11.93
N ARG A 419 -23.69 -31.25 -13.14
CA ARG A 419 -24.11 -32.62 -13.39
C ARG A 419 -22.84 -33.45 -13.33
N ALA A 420 -22.67 -34.18 -12.23
CA ALA A 420 -21.75 -35.30 -12.20
C ALA A 420 -22.11 -36.22 -13.38
N THR A 421 -21.26 -36.21 -14.41
CA THR A 421 -21.32 -37.18 -15.49
C THR A 421 -20.95 -38.53 -14.90
N GLN A 422 -21.97 -39.29 -14.48
CA GLN A 422 -21.82 -40.74 -14.41
C GLN A 422 -21.63 -41.24 -15.84
N GLN A 423 -20.37 -41.32 -16.29
CA GLN A 423 -20.03 -42.19 -17.41
C GLN A 423 -20.14 -43.64 -16.91
N PRO A 424 -20.91 -44.52 -17.58
CA PRO A 424 -20.87 -45.92 -17.29
C PRO A 424 -19.54 -46.49 -17.80
N VAL A 425 -18.65 -46.85 -16.86
CA VAL A 425 -17.49 -47.70 -17.15
C VAL A 425 -18.05 -49.09 -17.50
N THR A 426 -18.14 -49.39 -18.80
CA THR A 426 -18.34 -50.76 -19.28
C THR A 426 -16.99 -51.46 -19.29
N GLN A 427 -16.56 -51.96 -18.13
CA GLN A 427 -15.49 -52.96 -18.08
C GLN A 427 -16.11 -54.34 -18.28
N ASN A 428 -15.76 -54.95 -19.41
CA ASN A 428 -15.97 -56.37 -19.69
C ASN A 428 -15.20 -57.20 -18.67
N LEU A 429 -15.91 -57.76 -17.67
CA LEU A 429 -15.40 -58.83 -16.82
C LEU A 429 -16.23 -60.10 -17.10
N LYS A 430 -15.53 -61.14 -17.56
CA LYS A 430 -16.06 -62.49 -17.76
C LYS A 430 -16.49 -63.10 -16.42
N PRO A 431 -17.58 -63.90 -16.37
CA PRO A 431 -18.05 -64.50 -15.12
C PRO A 431 -17.38 -65.85 -14.87
N SER A 432 -16.79 -66.02 -13.68
CA SER A 432 -16.56 -67.34 -13.12
C SER A 432 -16.72 -67.32 -11.60
N GLY A 433 -17.84 -67.89 -11.14
CA GLY A 433 -17.88 -68.79 -9.99
C GLY A 433 -18.22 -68.21 -8.61
N PHE A 434 -19.41 -68.59 -8.13
CA PHE A 434 -19.78 -68.88 -6.73
C PHE A 434 -19.73 -67.72 -5.72
N LYS A 435 -20.54 -67.64 -4.65
CA LYS A 435 -21.87 -68.09 -4.21
C LYS A 435 -22.08 -67.30 -2.90
N ASP A 436 -23.32 -66.97 -2.59
CA ASP A 436 -23.87 -66.66 -1.26
C ASP A 436 -23.36 -65.42 -0.49
N LEU A 437 -24.21 -64.39 -0.35
CA LEU A 437 -24.89 -64.08 0.93
C LEU A 437 -25.96 -62.97 0.80
N LEU A 438 -26.92 -63.04 1.72
CA LEU A 438 -28.25 -62.43 1.81
C LEU A 438 -28.37 -60.89 1.83
N LEU A 439 -29.53 -60.45 1.28
CA LEU A 439 -30.48 -59.39 1.70
C LEU A 439 -30.07 -58.41 2.83
N VAL A 440 -30.32 -57.10 2.63
CA VAL A 440 -31.50 -56.36 3.15
C VAL A 440 -31.78 -55.11 2.29
N LEU A 441 -33.01 -55.02 1.78
CA LEU A 441 -33.62 -53.84 1.16
C LEU A 441 -34.09 -52.84 2.23
N ASN A 442 -33.98 -51.54 1.96
CA ASN A 442 -35.04 -50.63 2.42
C ASN A 442 -35.31 -49.52 1.39
N VAL A 443 -36.52 -49.56 0.86
CA VAL A 443 -37.13 -48.62 -0.09
C VAL A 443 -38.00 -47.66 0.70
N ARG A 444 -37.90 -46.34 0.48
CA ARG A 444 -39.04 -45.44 0.70
C ARG A 444 -39.19 -44.41 -0.43
N ARG A 445 -40.45 -44.28 -0.85
CA ARG A 445 -40.97 -43.74 -2.10
C ARG A 445 -41.07 -42.21 -2.16
N LYS A 446 -41.02 -41.70 -3.39
CA LYS A 446 -41.54 -40.41 -3.89
C LYS A 446 -43.04 -40.21 -3.56
N ARG A 447 -43.45 -38.95 -3.40
CA ARG A 447 -44.74 -38.43 -3.89
C ARG A 447 -44.58 -36.99 -4.41
N GLU A 448 -44.88 -36.81 -5.68
CA GLU A 448 -45.16 -35.53 -6.34
C GLU A 448 -46.64 -35.16 -6.11
N VAL A 449 -46.94 -33.86 -6.02
CA VAL A 449 -48.28 -33.32 -6.26
C VAL A 449 -48.13 -32.07 -7.14
N HIS A 450 -48.68 -32.14 -8.34
CA HIS A 450 -48.97 -31.00 -9.19
C HIS A 450 -50.27 -30.35 -8.75
N GLN A 451 -50.34 -29.01 -8.74
CA GLN A 451 -51.59 -28.30 -9.00
C GLN A 451 -51.34 -27.07 -9.86
N VAL A 452 -52.21 -26.95 -10.86
CA VAL A 452 -52.21 -26.04 -12.00
C VAL A 452 -52.88 -24.72 -11.60
N TYR A 453 -52.29 -23.60 -12.01
CA TYR A 453 -52.86 -22.26 -11.88
C TYR A 453 -53.39 -21.81 -13.25
N VAL A 454 -54.67 -21.40 -13.32
CA VAL A 454 -55.28 -20.74 -14.49
C VAL A 454 -55.83 -19.39 -14.01
N PRO A 455 -55.50 -18.26 -14.65
CA PRO A 455 -56.18 -16.99 -14.38
C PRO A 455 -57.32 -16.74 -15.39
N ARG A 456 -58.48 -16.27 -14.89
CA ARG A 456 -59.45 -15.45 -15.63
C ARG A 456 -59.16 -13.97 -15.34
N PRO A 457 -59.48 -13.03 -16.25
CA PRO A 457 -60.76 -12.33 -16.09
C PRO A 457 -61.42 -11.91 -17.42
N GLN A 458 -62.76 -11.90 -17.45
CA GLN A 458 -63.57 -10.93 -18.21
C GLN A 458 -65.04 -11.06 -17.80
N GLY A 459 -65.69 -9.90 -17.59
CA GLY A 459 -67.13 -9.73 -17.87
C GLY A 459 -68.11 -9.51 -16.72
N GLN A 460 -68.50 -8.23 -16.56
CA GLN A 460 -69.88 -7.72 -16.43
C GLN A 460 -70.66 -7.70 -15.07
N THR A 461 -70.82 -6.45 -14.60
CA THR A 461 -72.06 -5.70 -14.26
C THR A 461 -73.07 -6.18 -13.20
N SER A 462 -73.27 -5.29 -12.21
CA SER A 462 -74.54 -4.59 -11.86
C SER A 462 -75.15 -4.82 -10.45
N VAL A 463 -75.55 -3.67 -9.85
CA VAL A 463 -76.60 -3.40 -8.82
C VAL A 463 -76.43 -4.09 -7.45
N GLY A 464 -76.56 -3.47 -6.28
CA GLY A 464 -76.96 -2.14 -5.82
C GLY A 464 -77.55 -2.29 -4.41
N HIS A 465 -77.09 -1.49 -3.45
CA HIS A 465 -77.85 -0.75 -2.42
C HIS A 465 -76.89 -0.17 -1.38
#